data_AF-A0A8I0KKM0-F1
#
_entry.id   AF-A0A8I0KKM0-F1
#
_cell.length_a   1.000
_cell.length_b   1.000
_cell.length_c   1.000
_cell.angle_alpha   90.00
_cell.angle_beta   90.00
_cell.angle_gamma   90.00
#
_symmetry.space_group_name_H-M   'P 1'
#
loop_
_entity.id
_entity.type
_entity.pdbx_description
1 polymer ?
#
loop_
_entity_poly.entity_id
_entity_poly.type
_entity_poly.pdbx_seq_one_letter_code
_entity_poly.pdbx_strand_id
1 'polypeptide(L)'
;MSTVRGLRRDPVGRYLSSNAREWRSGSKDGQMAVLAALLLVTVVMFIVSLTWYAIMPSTMFILPIIVGGMLLQWWPQASLTFIVLFAATVSSLVYTLDSGWNSARPASLLAVYIGAGILLYSSSRTRSGLPAALGEAMLMELRDRLQAQGAVPKLPEGWVSESAMESAGSAKFAGDFLVANLSKDEKYLEMVLVDVCGKGVSAGTQSLQLAGALGGLIGSLPPVGLFAAGNDYLLRQSWDEGFATAVHVLVNLETGGYELLNAGHPPAMQWKPDQQEWTVTGARGLALGIIDRPEFRGSTGVIEPGEALMFYTDGVVETRTLDLAVGIEWLRGAARIAISQGMDGAPARILGQTEPGEDDRAVLILHRLPD
;
A
#
# COMPACT_ATOMS: atom_id res chain seq x y z
N MET A 1 -47.58 16.32 47.59
CA MET A 1 -46.36 16.06 48.39
C MET A 1 -45.88 14.64 48.10
N SER A 2 -44.85 14.47 47.27
CA SER A 2 -44.00 13.28 47.28
C SER A 2 -42.63 13.61 46.68
N THR A 3 -41.61 13.36 47.49
CA THR A 3 -40.25 13.87 47.47
C THR A 3 -39.41 13.32 46.31
N VAL A 4 -38.79 14.20 45.53
CA VAL A 4 -37.72 13.84 44.58
C VAL A 4 -36.44 13.57 45.40
N ARG A 5 -35.99 12.31 45.41
CA ARG A 5 -34.75 11.86 46.06
C ARG A 5 -33.55 12.33 45.23
N GLY A 6 -32.69 13.14 45.85
CA GLY A 6 -31.45 13.64 45.26
C GLY A 6 -30.46 12.51 44.93
N LEU A 7 -30.05 12.46 43.66
CA LEU A 7 -28.88 11.71 43.22
C LEU A 7 -27.62 12.39 43.80
N ARG A 8 -26.98 11.75 44.78
CA ARG A 8 -25.62 12.06 45.20
C ARG A 8 -24.71 11.96 43.97
N ARG A 9 -24.19 13.10 43.52
CA ARG A 9 -23.10 13.15 42.54
C ARG A 9 -21.85 12.63 43.24
N ASP A 10 -21.36 11.47 42.78
CA ASP A 10 -20.08 10.92 43.19
C ASP A 10 -19.00 11.41 42.20
N PRO A 11 -18.22 12.45 42.55
CA PRO A 11 -17.21 13.02 41.66
C PRO A 11 -16.01 12.08 41.48
N VAL A 12 -15.75 11.19 42.44
CA VAL A 12 -14.59 10.29 42.43
C VAL A 12 -14.82 9.14 41.45
N GLY A 13 -16.02 8.56 41.45
CA GLY A 13 -16.39 7.51 40.48
C GLY A 13 -16.34 8.00 39.03
N ARG A 14 -16.67 9.28 38.79
CA ARG A 14 -16.64 9.86 37.44
C ARG A 14 -15.21 10.15 36.97
N TYR A 15 -14.32 10.64 37.85
CA TYR A 15 -12.90 10.85 37.55
C TYR A 15 -12.13 9.53 37.29
N LEU A 16 -12.46 8.48 38.04
CA LEU A 16 -11.88 7.14 37.82
C LEU A 16 -12.38 6.53 36.50
N SER A 17 -13.65 6.78 36.13
CA SER A 17 -14.22 6.24 34.88
C SER A 17 -13.78 6.98 33.61
N SER A 18 -13.46 8.28 33.68
CA SER A 18 -12.91 9.04 32.54
C SER A 18 -11.47 8.62 32.26
N ASN A 19 -10.65 8.50 33.32
CA ASN A 19 -9.25 8.09 33.17
C ASN A 19 -9.14 6.64 32.69
N ALA A 20 -10.01 5.73 33.16
CA ALA A 20 -9.99 4.34 32.69
C ALA A 20 -10.31 4.19 31.18
N ARG A 21 -11.04 5.14 30.57
CA ARG A 21 -11.30 5.15 29.12
C ARG A 21 -10.16 5.79 28.32
N GLU A 22 -9.49 6.81 28.86
CA GLU A 22 -8.33 7.45 28.24
C GLU A 22 -7.07 6.57 28.24
N TRP A 23 -6.92 5.69 29.24
CA TRP A 23 -5.80 4.73 29.30
C TRP A 23 -5.75 3.78 28.11
N ARG A 24 -6.88 3.58 27.40
CA ARG A 24 -6.99 2.63 26.29
C ARG A 24 -6.91 3.28 24.90
N SER A 25 -6.94 4.62 24.80
CA SER A 25 -7.04 5.32 23.52
C SER A 25 -5.71 5.86 22.96
N GLY A 26 -4.59 5.67 23.66
CA GLY A 26 -3.29 6.14 23.18
C GLY A 26 -3.15 7.68 23.15
N SER A 27 -3.94 8.40 23.93
CA SER A 27 -3.79 9.85 24.10
C SER A 27 -2.43 10.19 24.75
N LYS A 28 -1.88 11.38 24.44
CA LYS A 28 -0.59 11.83 24.99
C LYS A 28 -0.58 11.83 26.53
N ASP A 29 -1.68 12.25 27.15
CA ASP A 29 -1.79 12.31 28.62
C ASP A 29 -1.87 10.92 29.26
N GLY A 30 -2.58 9.97 28.63
CA GLY A 30 -2.63 8.58 29.08
C GLY A 30 -1.26 7.89 28.97
N GLN A 31 -0.54 8.14 27.88
CA GLN A 31 0.82 7.62 27.67
C GLN A 31 1.81 8.15 28.71
N MET A 32 1.73 9.43 29.07
CA MET A 32 2.57 10.03 30.11
C MET A 32 2.24 9.49 31.51
N ALA A 33 0.96 9.25 31.82
CA ALA A 33 0.55 8.66 33.09
C ALA A 33 1.06 7.23 33.27
N VAL A 34 0.95 6.39 32.22
CA VAL A 34 1.47 5.02 32.23
C VAL A 34 3.00 5.01 32.33
N LEU A 35 3.69 5.89 31.60
CA LEU A 35 5.14 6.04 31.70
C LEU A 35 5.56 6.41 33.13
N ALA A 36 4.89 7.40 33.75
CA ALA A 36 5.17 7.82 35.11
C ALA A 36 4.97 6.67 36.12
N ALA A 37 3.91 5.88 35.96
CA ALA A 37 3.66 4.71 36.81
C ALA A 37 4.76 3.64 36.67
N LEU A 38 5.19 3.33 35.45
CA LEU A 38 6.26 2.36 35.19
C LEU A 38 7.63 2.85 35.68
N LEU A 39 7.90 4.15 35.58
CA LEU A 39 9.09 4.76 36.17
C LEU A 39 9.07 4.68 37.69
N LEU A 40 7.92 4.93 38.34
CA LEU A 40 7.78 4.76 39.78
C LEU A 40 8.05 3.32 40.21
N VAL A 41 7.50 2.34 39.49
CA VAL A 41 7.79 0.91 39.72
C VAL A 41 9.28 0.62 39.56
N THR A 42 9.92 1.18 38.53
CA THR A 42 11.36 1.03 38.30
C THR A 42 12.19 1.61 39.45
N VAL A 43 11.80 2.77 40.00
CA VAL A 43 12.46 3.37 41.16
C VAL A 43 12.31 2.49 42.40
N VAL A 44 11.11 1.96 42.66
CA VAL A 44 10.89 1.03 43.78
C VAL A 44 11.74 -0.24 43.62
N MET A 45 11.77 -0.83 42.42
CA MET A 45 12.62 -1.98 42.12
C MET A 45 14.10 -1.69 42.34
N PHE A 46 14.55 -0.49 41.96
CA PHE A 46 15.92 -0.03 42.20
C PHE A 46 16.25 0.12 43.69
N ILE A 47 15.36 0.71 44.50
CA ILE A 47 15.58 0.82 45.95
C ILE A 47 15.66 -0.56 46.60
N VAL A 48 14.77 -1.49 46.21
CA VAL A 48 14.78 -2.87 46.72
C VAL A 48 16.03 -3.60 46.25
N SER A 49 16.49 -3.40 45.01
CA SER A 49 17.70 -4.07 44.50
C SER A 49 18.99 -3.61 45.19
N LEU A 50 19.04 -2.37 45.70
CA LEU A 50 20.17 -1.88 46.50
C LEU A 50 20.27 -2.52 47.89
N THR A 51 19.14 -2.91 48.48
CA THR A 51 19.07 -3.42 49.86
C THR A 51 18.93 -4.94 49.92
N TRP A 52 18.24 -5.55 48.95
CA TRP A 52 17.90 -6.97 48.88
C TRP A 52 18.11 -7.51 47.46
N TYR A 53 19.35 -7.48 46.98
CA TYR A 53 19.70 -7.90 45.61
C TYR A 53 19.29 -9.35 45.31
N ALA A 54 19.25 -10.23 46.31
CA ALA A 54 18.81 -11.62 46.15
C ALA A 54 17.34 -11.75 45.70
N ILE A 55 16.49 -10.80 46.09
CA ILE A 55 15.07 -10.76 45.73
C ILE A 55 14.87 -10.02 44.40
N MET A 56 15.64 -8.95 44.18
CA MET A 56 15.56 -8.11 42.99
C MET A 56 16.91 -8.01 42.26
N PRO A 57 17.32 -9.07 41.53
CA PRO A 57 18.51 -9.02 40.70
C PRO A 57 18.30 -8.15 39.45
N SER A 58 19.39 -7.77 38.79
CA SER A 58 19.37 -6.93 37.59
C SER A 58 18.49 -7.48 36.45
N THR A 59 18.26 -8.79 36.39
CA THR A 59 17.37 -9.45 35.42
C THR A 59 15.90 -9.06 35.56
N MET A 60 15.44 -8.72 36.77
CA MET A 60 14.03 -8.36 37.01
C MET A 60 13.64 -7.05 36.35
N PHE A 61 14.60 -6.17 36.04
CA PHE A 61 14.38 -4.91 35.34
C PHE A 61 13.86 -5.10 33.91
N ILE A 62 13.87 -6.32 33.36
CA ILE A 62 13.19 -6.58 32.08
C ILE A 62 11.66 -6.43 32.17
N LEU A 63 11.07 -6.60 33.36
CA LEU A 63 9.61 -6.59 33.55
C LEU A 63 8.97 -5.24 33.20
N PRO A 64 9.45 -4.08 33.70
CA PRO A 64 8.97 -2.77 33.24
C PRO A 64 9.10 -2.57 31.73
N ILE A 65 10.15 -3.10 31.09
CA ILE A 65 10.37 -2.97 29.64
C ILE A 65 9.33 -3.77 28.87
N ILE A 66 9.02 -5.00 29.31
CA ILE A 66 7.97 -5.84 28.71
C ILE A 66 6.61 -5.17 28.83
N VAL A 67 6.24 -4.74 30.04
CA VAL A 67 4.94 -4.09 30.28
C VAL A 67 4.84 -2.77 29.51
N GLY A 68 5.93 -1.99 29.48
CA GLY A 68 6.02 -0.78 28.66
C GLY A 68 5.84 -1.08 27.17
N GLY A 69 6.42 -2.17 26.67
CA GLY A 69 6.31 -2.55 25.25
C GLY A 69 4.87 -2.88 24.82
N MET A 70 4.00 -3.23 25.77
CA MET A 70 2.58 -3.51 25.53
C MET A 70 1.68 -2.28 25.68
N LEU A 71 2.09 -1.27 26.45
CA LEU A 71 1.24 -0.14 26.84
C LEU A 71 1.71 1.21 26.30
N LEU A 72 3.00 1.36 26.01
CA LEU A 72 3.63 2.62 25.62
C LEU A 72 3.94 2.69 24.12
N GLN A 73 3.81 3.90 23.56
CA GLN A 73 4.28 4.26 22.23
C GLN A 73 5.82 4.35 22.17
N TRP A 74 6.39 4.36 20.96
CA TRP A 74 7.83 4.29 20.72
C TRP A 74 8.67 5.26 21.56
N TRP A 75 8.35 6.55 21.58
CA TRP A 75 9.17 7.54 22.28
C TRP A 75 9.12 7.40 23.82
N PRO A 76 7.94 7.29 24.46
CA PRO A 76 7.84 6.92 25.87
C PRO A 76 8.53 5.58 26.19
N GLN A 77 8.35 4.56 25.36
CA GLN A 77 8.95 3.22 25.56
C GLN A 77 10.48 3.24 25.47
N ALA A 78 11.04 3.99 24.52
CA ALA A 78 12.48 4.20 24.40
C ALA A 78 13.04 4.91 25.64
N SER A 79 12.34 5.93 26.13
CA SER A 79 12.74 6.66 27.34
C SER A 79 12.72 5.78 28.60
N LEU A 80 11.67 4.98 28.78
CA LEU A 80 11.57 4.01 29.88
C LEU A 80 12.71 3.00 29.81
N THR A 81 12.94 2.41 28.64
CA THR A 81 13.97 1.38 28.45
C THR A 81 15.37 1.92 28.79
N PHE A 82 15.69 3.14 28.36
CA PHE A 82 16.95 3.77 28.69
C PHE A 82 17.14 3.94 30.21
N ILE A 83 16.13 4.46 30.90
CA ILE A 83 16.16 4.68 32.36
C ILE A 83 16.27 3.35 33.12
N VAL A 84 15.54 2.32 32.67
CA VAL A 84 15.55 0.99 33.28
C VAL A 84 16.92 0.31 33.11
N LEU A 85 17.54 0.39 31.93
CA LEU A 85 18.89 -0.14 31.69
C LEU A 85 19.94 0.59 32.54
N PHE A 86 19.81 1.91 32.67
CA PHE A 86 20.68 2.68 33.55
C PHE A 86 20.56 2.22 35.01
N ALA A 87 19.33 2.07 35.53
CA ALA A 87 19.07 1.60 36.89
C ALA A 87 19.62 0.17 37.12
N ALA A 88 19.42 -0.74 36.16
CA ALA A 88 19.93 -2.11 36.23
C ALA A 88 21.47 -2.13 36.30
N THR A 89 22.14 -1.31 35.49
CA THR A 89 23.61 -1.19 35.46
C THR A 89 24.14 -0.60 36.75
N VAL A 90 23.54 0.48 37.26
CA VAL A 90 23.95 1.08 38.54
C VAL A 90 23.75 0.10 39.69
N SER A 91 22.60 -0.58 39.76
CA SER A 91 22.33 -1.56 40.81
C SER A 91 23.33 -2.72 40.80
N SER A 92 23.67 -3.23 39.61
CA SER A 92 24.66 -4.30 39.44
C SER A 92 26.08 -3.82 39.81
N LEU A 93 26.42 -2.57 39.49
CA LEU A 93 27.71 -1.97 39.84
C LEU A 93 27.87 -1.80 41.35
N VAL A 94 26.89 -1.18 42.02
CA VAL A 94 26.91 -0.98 43.49
C VAL A 94 27.08 -2.30 44.22
N TYR A 95 26.28 -3.31 43.86
CA TYR A 95 26.39 -4.63 44.47
C TYR A 95 27.74 -5.32 44.20
N THR A 96 28.34 -5.07 43.03
CA THR A 96 29.66 -5.62 42.68
C THR A 96 30.78 -4.97 43.48
N LEU A 97 30.66 -3.70 43.83
CA LEU A 97 31.59 -3.01 44.73
C LEU A 97 31.50 -3.56 46.16
N ASP A 98 30.30 -3.85 46.65
CA ASP A 98 30.08 -4.35 48.01
C ASP A 98 30.43 -5.84 48.19
N SER A 99 30.09 -6.69 47.19
CA SER A 99 30.18 -8.16 47.31
C SER A 99 31.32 -8.78 46.49
N GLY A 100 32.21 -7.97 45.92
CA GLY A 100 33.30 -8.42 45.06
C GLY A 100 32.84 -8.94 43.68
N TRP A 101 33.81 -9.26 42.81
CA TRP A 101 33.55 -9.59 41.41
C TRP A 101 32.99 -11.01 41.21
N ASN A 102 32.01 -11.16 40.31
CA ASN A 102 31.42 -12.44 39.92
C ASN A 102 31.06 -12.42 38.42
N SER A 103 31.55 -13.39 37.66
CA SER A 103 31.36 -13.50 36.21
C SER A 103 29.92 -13.72 35.76
N ALA A 104 29.03 -14.21 36.64
CA ALA A 104 27.61 -14.39 36.32
C ALA A 104 26.84 -13.06 36.20
N ARG A 105 27.34 -11.97 36.78
CA ARG A 105 26.62 -10.68 36.85
C ARG A 105 26.75 -9.83 35.59
N PRO A 106 27.93 -9.70 34.95
CA PRO A 106 28.04 -9.12 33.61
C PRO A 106 27.19 -9.90 32.59
N ALA A 107 27.13 -11.22 32.70
CA ALA A 107 26.31 -12.06 31.84
C ALA A 107 24.81 -11.79 32.01
N SER A 108 24.33 -11.62 33.24
CA SER A 108 22.93 -11.30 33.52
C SER A 108 22.55 -9.90 33.03
N LEU A 109 23.45 -8.91 33.15
CA LEU A 109 23.26 -7.60 32.53
C LEU A 109 23.20 -7.68 31.01
N LEU A 110 24.13 -8.42 30.39
CA LEU A 110 24.14 -8.58 28.93
C LEU A 110 22.82 -9.19 28.42
N ALA A 111 22.26 -10.16 29.13
CA ALA A 111 20.95 -10.74 28.81
C ALA A 111 19.82 -9.70 28.85
N VAL A 112 19.83 -8.78 29.83
CA VAL A 112 18.84 -7.68 29.91
C VAL A 112 19.03 -6.69 28.77
N TYR A 113 20.27 -6.34 28.42
CA TYR A 113 20.56 -5.45 27.29
C TYR A 113 20.12 -6.06 25.95
N ILE A 114 20.38 -7.35 25.73
CA ILE A 114 19.92 -8.07 24.53
C ILE A 114 18.39 -8.13 24.53
N GLY A 115 17.75 -8.50 25.64
CA GLY A 115 16.29 -8.54 25.76
C GLY A 115 15.64 -7.18 25.51
N ALA A 116 16.18 -6.12 26.10
CA ALA A 116 15.76 -4.75 25.88
C ALA A 116 15.94 -4.32 24.41
N GLY A 117 17.06 -4.70 23.79
CA GLY A 117 17.33 -4.45 22.37
C GLY A 117 16.33 -5.15 21.45
N ILE A 118 16.00 -6.42 21.71
CA ILE A 118 14.98 -7.18 20.97
C ILE A 118 13.59 -6.55 21.14
N LEU A 119 13.22 -6.17 22.37
CA LEU A 119 11.93 -5.56 22.68
C LEU A 119 11.80 -4.16 22.06
N LEU A 120 12.85 -3.34 22.11
CA LEU A 120 12.89 -2.07 21.39
C LEU A 120 12.85 -2.29 19.88
N TYR A 121 13.61 -3.23 19.33
CA TYR A 121 13.54 -3.52 17.89
C TYR A 121 12.13 -3.97 17.46
N SER A 122 11.49 -4.82 18.25
CA SER A 122 10.10 -5.25 18.05
C SER A 122 9.10 -4.08 18.15
N SER A 123 9.26 -3.21 19.14
CA SER A 123 8.46 -1.99 19.30
C SER A 123 8.71 -0.96 18.18
N SER A 124 9.92 -0.91 17.63
CA SER A 124 10.25 -0.07 16.47
C SER A 124 9.56 -0.58 15.20
N ARG A 125 9.45 -1.91 15.02
CA ARG A 125 8.78 -2.52 13.86
C ARG A 125 7.27 -2.39 13.89
N THR A 126 6.66 -2.19 15.06
CA THR A 126 5.21 -1.96 15.21
C THR A 126 4.78 -0.51 14.91
N ARG A 127 5.71 0.38 14.54
CA ARG A 127 5.39 1.73 13.99
C ARG A 127 4.42 1.69 12.80
N SER A 128 4.37 0.58 12.07
CA SER A 128 3.54 0.45 10.86
C SER A 128 2.12 -0.06 11.13
N GLY A 129 1.68 -0.23 12.39
CA GLY A 129 0.28 -0.52 12.73
C GLY A 129 -0.26 -1.89 12.30
N LEU A 130 0.56 -2.75 11.69
CA LEU A 130 0.17 -4.08 11.24
C LEU A 130 1.18 -5.13 11.74
N PRO A 131 0.74 -6.26 12.33
CA PRO A 131 1.62 -7.41 12.56
C PRO A 131 2.13 -7.90 11.19
N ALA A 132 3.44 -7.86 10.96
CA ALA A 132 4.05 -8.08 9.64
C ALA A 132 3.55 -9.35 8.91
N ALA A 133 3.30 -10.44 9.63
CA ALA A 133 2.82 -11.69 9.04
C ALA A 133 1.31 -11.73 8.71
N LEU A 134 0.49 -10.90 9.36
CA LEU A 134 -0.97 -10.81 9.10
C LEU A 134 -1.32 -9.63 8.19
N GLY A 135 -0.58 -8.53 8.28
CA GLY A 135 -0.74 -7.37 7.40
C GLY A 135 -0.44 -7.71 5.95
N GLU A 136 0.65 -8.43 5.68
CA GLU A 136 0.96 -8.90 4.32
C GLU A 136 -0.12 -9.84 3.77
N ALA A 137 -0.64 -10.76 4.59
CA ALA A 137 -1.71 -11.66 4.17
C ALA A 137 -3.05 -10.96 3.93
N MET A 138 -3.44 -10.01 4.79
CA MET A 138 -4.67 -9.23 4.61
C MET A 138 -4.59 -8.28 3.42
N LEU A 139 -3.43 -7.64 3.21
CA LEU A 139 -3.20 -6.79 2.04
C LEU A 139 -3.14 -7.64 0.77
N MET A 140 -2.60 -8.86 0.84
CA MET A 140 -2.65 -9.82 -0.26
C MET A 140 -4.09 -10.23 -0.59
N GLU A 141 -4.92 -10.50 0.42
CA GLU A 141 -6.34 -10.79 0.23
C GLU A 141 -7.10 -9.58 -0.35
N LEU A 142 -6.81 -8.36 0.11
CA LEU A 142 -7.41 -7.14 -0.43
C LEU A 142 -6.96 -6.88 -1.87
N ARG A 143 -5.69 -7.13 -2.20
CA ARG A 143 -5.19 -7.10 -3.57
C ARG A 143 -5.91 -8.13 -4.42
N ASP A 144 -5.98 -9.38 -3.99
CA ASP A 144 -6.63 -10.44 -4.76
C ASP A 144 -8.12 -10.13 -4.99
N ARG A 145 -8.79 -9.53 -3.99
CA ARG A 145 -10.16 -9.02 -4.15
C ARG A 145 -10.25 -7.86 -5.14
N LEU A 146 -9.30 -6.93 -5.14
CA LEU A 146 -9.27 -5.83 -6.11
C LEU A 146 -8.93 -6.29 -7.51
N GLN A 147 -7.93 -7.16 -7.68
CA GLN A 147 -7.59 -7.75 -8.97
C GLN A 147 -8.78 -8.56 -9.52
N ALA A 148 -9.51 -9.27 -8.64
CA ALA A 148 -10.75 -9.92 -9.02
C ALA A 148 -11.86 -8.93 -9.42
N GLN A 149 -11.93 -7.76 -8.80
CA GLN A 149 -12.86 -6.68 -9.19
C GLN A 149 -12.41 -5.94 -10.45
N GLY A 150 -11.12 -5.95 -10.75
CA GLY A 150 -10.49 -5.34 -11.93
C GLY A 150 -10.47 -6.23 -13.17
N ALA A 151 -10.91 -7.49 -13.05
CA ALA A 151 -11.02 -8.38 -14.20
C ALA A 151 -12.06 -7.83 -15.19
N VAL A 152 -11.69 -7.80 -16.47
CA VAL A 152 -12.61 -7.39 -17.53
C VAL A 152 -13.82 -8.35 -17.52
N PRO A 153 -15.07 -7.85 -17.43
CA PRO A 153 -16.25 -8.69 -17.49
C PRO A 153 -16.29 -9.53 -18.77
N LYS A 154 -17.04 -10.64 -18.75
CA LYS A 154 -17.24 -11.44 -19.95
C LYS A 154 -17.88 -10.57 -21.04
N LEU A 155 -17.16 -10.40 -22.14
CA LEU A 155 -17.59 -9.57 -23.26
C LEU A 155 -18.63 -10.31 -24.15
N PRO A 156 -19.48 -9.56 -24.87
CA PRO A 156 -20.40 -10.13 -25.86
C PRO A 156 -19.65 -10.81 -27.01
N GLU A 157 -20.38 -11.60 -27.81
CA GLU A 157 -19.82 -12.27 -28.99
C GLU A 157 -19.16 -11.26 -29.95
N GLY A 158 -18.05 -11.66 -30.55
CA GLY A 158 -17.25 -10.78 -31.42
C GLY A 158 -16.19 -9.96 -30.69
N TRP A 159 -16.14 -9.99 -29.36
CA TRP A 159 -15.13 -9.28 -28.57
C TRP A 159 -14.41 -10.19 -27.60
N VAL A 160 -13.10 -9.98 -27.49
CA VAL A 160 -12.24 -10.73 -26.58
C VAL A 160 -11.26 -9.77 -25.93
N SER A 161 -11.04 -9.96 -24.63
CA SER A 161 -10.04 -9.24 -23.87
C SER A 161 -9.09 -10.24 -23.22
N GLU A 162 -7.81 -10.02 -23.41
CA GLU A 162 -6.75 -10.82 -22.83
C GLU A 162 -5.77 -9.93 -22.07
N SER A 163 -5.27 -10.44 -20.95
CA SER A 163 -4.26 -9.74 -20.14
C SER A 163 -3.22 -10.71 -19.64
N ALA A 164 -1.98 -10.23 -19.51
CA ALA A 164 -0.93 -10.90 -18.77
C ALA A 164 -0.25 -9.90 -17.84
N MET A 165 0.19 -10.38 -16.67
CA MET A 165 0.90 -9.57 -15.68
C MET A 165 2.03 -10.38 -15.05
N GLU A 166 3.22 -9.78 -14.94
CA GLU A 166 4.38 -10.33 -14.25
C GLU A 166 4.90 -9.34 -13.21
N SER A 167 5.07 -9.78 -11.97
CA SER A 167 5.49 -8.88 -10.87
C SER A 167 7.00 -8.92 -10.63
N ALA A 168 7.61 -7.76 -10.39
CA ALA A 168 9.02 -7.59 -10.10
C ALA A 168 9.34 -7.84 -8.61
N GLY A 169 9.31 -9.10 -8.19
CA GLY A 169 9.94 -9.56 -6.95
C GLY A 169 9.03 -10.24 -5.91
N SER A 170 9.60 -10.47 -4.73
CA SER A 170 8.95 -11.21 -3.63
C SER A 170 8.07 -10.35 -2.72
N ALA A 171 8.21 -9.03 -2.76
CA ALA A 171 7.35 -8.08 -2.06
C ALA A 171 6.22 -7.63 -3.00
N LYS A 172 5.15 -8.42 -3.03
CA LYS A 172 4.04 -8.40 -4.00
C LYS A 172 3.06 -7.23 -3.79
N PHE A 173 3.50 -5.99 -3.93
CA PHE A 173 2.64 -4.82 -3.87
C PHE A 173 2.79 -4.00 -5.15
N ALA A 174 1.96 -4.34 -6.15
CA ALA A 174 1.86 -3.61 -7.39
C ALA A 174 1.20 -2.25 -7.15
N GLY A 175 1.85 -1.18 -7.66
CA GLY A 175 1.20 0.12 -7.83
C GLY A 175 0.04 0.05 -8.81
N ASP A 176 0.09 -0.94 -9.71
CA ASP A 176 -0.76 -1.07 -10.88
C ASP A 176 -2.08 -1.79 -10.60
N PHE A 177 -3.17 -1.28 -11.16
CA PHE A 177 -4.46 -1.95 -11.16
C PHE A 177 -5.30 -1.58 -12.38
N LEU A 178 -6.22 -2.47 -12.71
CA LEU A 178 -7.25 -2.27 -13.74
C LEU A 178 -8.61 -2.16 -13.06
N VAL A 179 -9.46 -1.28 -13.57
CA VAL A 179 -10.90 -1.24 -13.25
C VAL A 179 -11.65 -1.33 -14.57
N ALA A 180 -12.64 -2.21 -14.65
CA ALA A 180 -13.46 -2.37 -15.84
C ALA A 180 -14.95 -2.40 -15.47
N ASN A 181 -15.78 -1.86 -16.36
CA ASN A 181 -17.22 -1.88 -16.23
C ASN A 181 -17.86 -2.14 -17.60
N LEU A 182 -18.77 -3.11 -17.65
CA LEU A 182 -19.62 -3.36 -18.80
C LEU A 182 -21.01 -2.82 -18.48
N SER A 183 -21.56 -1.99 -19.38
CA SER A 183 -22.90 -1.44 -19.22
C SER A 183 -23.96 -2.55 -19.14
N LYS A 184 -25.10 -2.27 -18.50
CA LYS A 184 -26.17 -3.27 -18.29
C LYS A 184 -26.78 -3.83 -19.59
N ASP A 185 -26.69 -3.06 -20.66
CA ASP A 185 -27.13 -3.43 -22.01
C ASP A 185 -26.00 -4.06 -22.84
N GLU A 186 -24.82 -4.28 -22.25
CA GLU A 186 -23.63 -4.89 -22.86
C GLU A 186 -23.10 -4.13 -24.09
N LYS A 187 -23.45 -2.84 -24.22
CA LYS A 187 -23.06 -2.00 -25.36
C LYS A 187 -21.79 -1.19 -25.14
N TYR A 188 -21.48 -0.84 -23.90
CA TYR A 188 -20.37 0.02 -23.57
C TYR A 188 -19.44 -0.67 -22.59
N LEU A 189 -18.18 -0.83 -22.99
CA LEU A 189 -17.09 -1.27 -22.14
C LEU A 189 -16.26 -0.06 -21.75
N GLU A 190 -16.11 0.16 -20.45
CA GLU A 190 -15.24 1.16 -19.89
C GLU A 190 -14.10 0.48 -19.13
N MET A 191 -12.86 0.89 -19.38
CA MET A 191 -11.68 0.34 -18.71
C MET A 191 -10.72 1.45 -18.31
N VAL A 192 -10.12 1.31 -17.13
CA VAL A 192 -9.11 2.24 -16.61
C VAL A 192 -7.94 1.45 -16.06
N LEU A 193 -6.79 1.57 -16.71
CA LEU A 193 -5.52 1.07 -16.20
C LEU A 193 -4.82 2.24 -15.48
N VAL A 194 -4.41 2.00 -14.25
CA VAL A 194 -3.75 2.98 -13.40
C VAL A 194 -2.49 2.38 -12.83
N ASP A 195 -1.45 3.19 -12.78
CA ASP A 195 -0.18 2.90 -12.12
C ASP A 195 0.09 4.05 -11.11
N VAL A 196 0.25 3.68 -9.84
CA VAL A 196 0.47 4.62 -8.74
C VAL A 196 1.94 4.71 -8.45
N CYS A 197 2.47 5.93 -8.48
CA CYS A 197 3.88 6.16 -8.19
C CYS A 197 4.22 5.82 -6.73
N GLY A 198 5.35 5.16 -6.54
CA GLY A 198 5.92 4.85 -5.24
C GLY A 198 6.27 3.37 -5.11
N LYS A 199 7.04 3.02 -4.08
CA LYS A 199 7.45 1.62 -3.83
C LYS A 199 7.08 1.16 -2.43
N GLY A 200 6.72 -0.11 -2.32
CA GLY A 200 6.47 -0.78 -1.04
C GLY A 200 5.02 -0.67 -0.55
N VAL A 201 4.85 -0.93 0.75
CA VAL A 201 3.52 -1.10 1.37
C VAL A 201 2.65 0.15 1.29
N SER A 202 3.25 1.35 1.32
CA SER A 202 2.52 2.62 1.17
C SER A 202 1.85 2.71 -0.20
N ALA A 203 2.59 2.49 -1.29
CA ALA A 203 2.06 2.51 -2.64
C ALA A 203 0.89 1.51 -2.81
N GLY A 204 1.06 0.27 -2.31
CA GLY A 204 -0.01 -0.73 -2.37
C GLY A 204 -1.30 -0.31 -1.64
N THR A 205 -1.20 0.38 -0.50
CA THR A 205 -2.39 0.91 0.18
C THR A 205 -3.03 2.09 -0.56
N GLN A 206 -2.22 2.92 -1.23
CA GLN A 206 -2.69 4.04 -2.03
C GLN A 206 -3.42 3.55 -3.28
N SER A 207 -2.85 2.59 -4.00
CA SER A 207 -3.47 1.89 -5.13
C SER A 207 -4.80 1.26 -4.73
N LEU A 208 -4.85 0.58 -3.57
CA LEU A 208 -6.09 -0.05 -3.10
C LEU A 208 -7.22 0.96 -2.88
N GLN A 209 -6.89 2.12 -2.30
CA GLN A 209 -7.89 3.15 -2.07
C GLN A 209 -8.34 3.84 -3.36
N LEU A 210 -7.41 4.13 -4.26
CA LEU A 210 -7.72 4.74 -5.56
C LEU A 210 -8.54 3.78 -6.44
N ALA A 211 -8.19 2.49 -6.46
CA ALA A 211 -8.96 1.47 -7.17
C ALA A 211 -10.39 1.36 -6.65
N GLY A 212 -10.59 1.40 -5.33
CA GLY A 212 -11.93 1.44 -4.74
C GLY A 212 -12.71 2.71 -5.12
N ALA A 213 -12.04 3.87 -5.15
CA ALA A 213 -12.66 5.14 -5.53
C ALA A 213 -13.07 5.16 -7.01
N LEU A 214 -12.18 4.77 -7.92
CA LEU A 214 -12.45 4.72 -9.36
C LEU A 214 -13.46 3.60 -9.68
N GLY A 215 -13.33 2.44 -9.06
CA GLY A 215 -14.27 1.31 -9.21
C GLY A 215 -15.69 1.62 -8.75
N GLY A 216 -15.86 2.50 -7.76
CA GLY A 216 -17.18 2.97 -7.35
C GLY A 216 -17.82 4.01 -8.28
N LEU A 217 -17.02 4.65 -9.16
CA LEU A 217 -17.44 5.77 -10.00
C LEU A 217 -17.49 5.43 -11.50
N ILE A 218 -16.76 4.41 -11.94
CA ILE A 218 -16.76 3.93 -13.31
C ILE A 218 -18.20 3.57 -13.75
N GLY A 219 -18.56 3.92 -14.98
CA GLY A 219 -19.93 3.78 -15.50
C GLY A 219 -20.95 4.79 -14.95
N SER A 220 -20.61 5.54 -13.89
CA SER A 220 -21.50 6.55 -13.30
C SER A 220 -21.13 7.99 -13.69
N LEU A 221 -19.88 8.20 -14.10
CA LEU A 221 -19.37 9.49 -14.56
C LEU A 221 -18.93 9.40 -16.02
N PRO A 222 -18.97 10.51 -16.78
CA PRO A 222 -18.32 10.56 -18.08
C PRO A 222 -16.79 10.43 -17.93
N PRO A 223 -16.07 10.04 -19.00
CA PRO A 223 -14.62 9.78 -18.97
C PRO A 223 -13.78 10.87 -18.29
N VAL A 224 -13.97 12.13 -18.72
CA VAL A 224 -13.27 13.29 -18.14
C VAL A 224 -13.66 13.53 -16.67
N GLY A 225 -14.91 13.25 -16.32
CA GLY A 225 -15.41 13.39 -14.96
C GLY A 225 -14.79 12.35 -14.01
N LEU A 226 -14.57 11.13 -14.48
CA LEU A 226 -13.90 10.08 -13.72
C LEU A 226 -12.44 10.46 -13.42
N PHE A 227 -11.71 10.96 -14.42
CA PHE A 227 -10.33 11.45 -14.24
C PHE A 227 -10.26 12.66 -13.31
N ALA A 228 -11.19 13.62 -13.43
CA ALA A 228 -11.27 14.75 -12.52
C ALA A 228 -11.51 14.29 -11.07
N ALA A 229 -12.42 13.33 -10.86
CA ALA A 229 -12.69 12.77 -9.53
C ALA A 229 -11.47 12.02 -8.96
N GLY A 230 -10.75 11.25 -9.79
CA GLY A 230 -9.50 10.60 -9.40
C GLY A 230 -8.39 11.58 -9.04
N ASN A 231 -8.23 12.65 -9.82
CA ASN A 231 -7.28 13.73 -9.55
C ASN A 231 -7.57 14.42 -8.22
N ASP A 232 -8.82 14.83 -8.01
CA ASP A 232 -9.28 15.44 -6.76
C ASP A 232 -9.09 14.50 -5.56
N TYR A 233 -9.33 13.20 -5.76
CA TYR A 233 -9.12 12.20 -4.73
C TYR A 233 -7.67 12.19 -4.26
N LEU A 234 -6.71 12.08 -5.20
CA LEU A 234 -5.28 12.04 -4.91
C LEU A 234 -4.79 13.30 -4.21
N LEU A 235 -5.16 14.49 -4.72
CA LEU A 235 -4.76 15.77 -4.13
C LEU A 235 -5.22 15.93 -2.68
N ARG A 236 -6.41 15.43 -2.34
CA ARG A 236 -6.95 15.50 -0.96
C ARG A 236 -6.18 14.63 0.03
N GLN A 237 -5.50 13.58 -0.42
CA GLN A 237 -4.77 12.69 0.47
C GLN A 237 -3.46 13.30 0.99
N SER A 238 -2.90 14.28 0.27
CA SER A 238 -1.64 14.95 0.64
C SER A 238 -0.49 13.96 0.91
N TRP A 239 -0.35 12.93 0.09
CA TRP A 239 0.75 11.98 0.16
C TRP A 239 2.03 12.57 -0.44
N ASP A 240 3.20 12.30 0.17
CA ASP A 240 4.50 12.84 -0.28
C ASP A 240 4.84 12.45 -1.74
N GLU A 241 4.36 11.29 -2.21
CA GLU A 241 4.49 10.77 -3.59
C GLU A 241 3.11 10.38 -4.19
N GLY A 242 2.08 11.20 -3.95
CA GLY A 242 0.68 10.86 -4.25
C GLY A 242 0.18 11.14 -5.66
N PHE A 243 0.89 10.71 -6.71
CA PHE A 243 0.42 10.84 -8.09
C PHE A 243 0.29 9.48 -8.78
N ALA A 244 -0.51 9.43 -9.84
CA ALA A 244 -0.74 8.20 -10.59
C ALA A 244 -0.82 8.48 -12.09
N THR A 245 -0.21 7.59 -12.88
CA THR A 245 -0.46 7.55 -14.31
C THR A 245 -1.74 6.76 -14.57
N ALA A 246 -2.53 7.16 -15.56
CA ALA A 246 -3.75 6.43 -15.91
C ALA A 246 -4.07 6.53 -17.40
N VAL A 247 -4.63 5.46 -17.94
CA VAL A 247 -5.27 5.45 -19.25
C VAL A 247 -6.69 4.93 -19.11
N HIS A 248 -7.63 5.66 -19.70
CA HIS A 248 -9.05 5.35 -19.72
C HIS A 248 -9.50 5.15 -21.14
N VAL A 249 -10.31 4.12 -21.37
CA VAL A 249 -10.96 3.86 -22.65
C VAL A 249 -12.45 3.57 -22.42
N LEU A 250 -13.29 4.21 -23.24
CA LEU A 250 -14.71 3.91 -23.37
C LEU A 250 -14.95 3.40 -24.79
N VAL A 251 -15.40 2.16 -24.93
CA VAL A 251 -15.65 1.49 -26.21
C VAL A 251 -17.14 1.21 -26.36
N ASN A 252 -17.72 1.62 -27.48
CA ASN A 252 -19.01 1.14 -27.93
C ASN A 252 -18.81 -0.19 -28.68
N LEU A 253 -19.24 -1.30 -28.09
CA LEU A 253 -19.03 -2.65 -28.59
C LEU A 253 -19.87 -2.98 -29.83
N GLU A 254 -20.95 -2.24 -30.11
CA GLU A 254 -21.75 -2.43 -31.33
C GLU A 254 -21.04 -1.86 -32.57
N THR A 255 -20.46 -0.67 -32.42
CA THR A 255 -19.83 0.07 -33.52
C THR A 255 -18.32 -0.14 -33.61
N GLY A 256 -17.67 -0.47 -32.49
CA GLY A 256 -16.22 -0.45 -32.32
C GLY A 256 -15.66 0.94 -32.04
N GLY A 257 -16.48 1.98 -32.01
CA GLY A 257 -16.05 3.35 -31.71
C GLY A 257 -15.51 3.47 -30.29
N TYR A 258 -14.39 4.16 -30.10
CA TYR A 258 -13.78 4.38 -28.78
C TYR A 258 -13.39 5.85 -28.55
N GLU A 259 -13.42 6.25 -27.28
CA GLU A 259 -12.81 7.45 -26.73
C GLU A 259 -11.73 7.04 -25.74
N LEU A 260 -10.55 7.65 -25.83
CA LEU A 260 -9.40 7.34 -25.00
C LEU A 260 -8.87 8.61 -24.34
N LEU A 261 -8.70 8.58 -23.02
CA LEU A 261 -8.05 9.60 -22.23
C LEU A 261 -6.76 9.05 -21.64
N ASN A 262 -5.73 9.88 -21.60
CA ASN A 262 -4.44 9.50 -21.04
C ASN A 262 -3.96 10.59 -20.07
N ALA A 263 -3.63 10.18 -18.85
CA ALA A 263 -3.10 10.99 -17.77
C ALA A 263 -1.67 10.50 -17.45
N GLY A 264 -0.69 10.93 -18.25
CA GLY A 264 0.73 10.63 -18.04
C GLY A 264 1.14 9.16 -18.23
N HIS A 265 0.25 8.30 -18.71
CA HIS A 265 0.52 6.88 -18.93
C HIS A 265 1.16 6.64 -20.30
N PRO A 266 1.90 5.54 -20.53
CA PRO A 266 2.35 5.18 -21.87
C PRO A 266 1.19 5.15 -22.88
N PRO A 267 1.42 5.56 -24.13
CA PRO A 267 0.33 5.69 -25.10
C PRO A 267 -0.16 4.32 -25.56
N ALA A 268 -1.48 4.12 -25.61
CA ALA A 268 -2.06 2.87 -26.13
C ALA A 268 -1.70 2.68 -27.61
N MET A 269 -1.70 1.43 -28.07
CA MET A 269 -1.43 1.09 -29.47
C MET A 269 -2.62 0.38 -30.11
N GLN A 270 -2.90 0.69 -31.38
CA GLN A 270 -3.93 0.03 -32.17
C GLN A 270 -3.31 -0.86 -33.24
N TRP A 271 -3.74 -2.12 -33.30
CA TRP A 271 -3.33 -3.07 -34.34
C TRP A 271 -4.11 -2.80 -35.63
N LYS A 272 -3.37 -2.65 -36.73
CA LYS A 272 -3.88 -2.46 -38.08
C LYS A 272 -3.50 -3.67 -38.94
N PRO A 273 -4.42 -4.62 -39.19
CA PRO A 273 -4.12 -5.88 -39.86
C PRO A 273 -3.77 -5.70 -41.34
N ASP A 274 -4.28 -4.65 -41.99
CA ASP A 274 -3.95 -4.27 -43.37
C ASP A 274 -2.47 -3.89 -43.53
N GLN A 275 -1.92 -3.20 -42.54
CA GLN A 275 -0.54 -2.72 -42.51
C GLN A 275 0.40 -3.67 -41.77
N GLN A 276 -0.17 -4.66 -41.06
CA GLN A 276 0.56 -5.57 -40.17
C GLN A 276 1.42 -4.80 -39.15
N GLU A 277 0.87 -3.70 -38.64
CA GLU A 277 1.56 -2.82 -37.71
C GLU A 277 0.68 -2.43 -36.53
N TRP A 278 1.35 -2.09 -35.44
CA TRP A 278 0.73 -1.36 -34.34
C TRP A 278 0.95 0.12 -34.57
N THR A 279 -0.06 0.96 -34.33
CA THR A 279 0.01 2.43 -34.44
C THR A 279 -0.25 3.06 -33.07
N VAL A 280 0.53 4.08 -32.70
CA VAL A 280 0.37 4.75 -31.40
C VAL A 280 -0.84 5.69 -31.41
N THR A 281 -1.67 5.64 -30.37
CA THR A 281 -2.83 6.53 -30.21
C THR A 281 -2.43 7.95 -29.83
N GLY A 282 -3.32 8.91 -30.09
CA GLY A 282 -3.02 10.35 -29.95
C GLY A 282 -3.26 10.94 -28.56
N ALA A 283 -3.88 10.20 -27.63
CA ALA A 283 -4.27 10.77 -26.33
C ALA A 283 -3.05 11.10 -25.47
N ARG A 284 -3.09 12.25 -24.80
CA ARG A 284 -2.03 12.73 -23.92
C ARG A 284 -2.60 13.59 -22.79
N GLY A 285 -1.90 13.61 -21.66
CA GLY A 285 -2.25 14.45 -20.54
C GLY A 285 -1.22 14.34 -19.42
N LEU A 286 -1.34 15.19 -18.42
CA LEU A 286 -0.51 15.13 -17.22
C LEU A 286 -1.01 14.03 -16.27
N ALA A 287 -0.11 13.40 -15.52
CA ALA A 287 -0.50 12.42 -14.51
C ALA A 287 -1.44 13.02 -13.44
N LEU A 288 -2.29 12.18 -12.87
CA LEU A 288 -3.27 12.54 -11.85
C LEU A 288 -2.55 12.86 -10.54
N GLY A 289 -3.07 13.82 -9.77
CA GLY A 289 -2.54 14.19 -8.46
C GLY A 289 -1.39 15.19 -8.48
N ILE A 290 -0.94 15.65 -9.66
CA ILE A 290 0.15 16.63 -9.78
C ILE A 290 -0.37 18.08 -9.61
N ILE A 291 -1.46 18.43 -10.27
CA ILE A 291 -2.05 19.78 -10.23
C ILE A 291 -3.58 19.70 -10.10
N ASP A 292 -4.22 20.78 -9.62
CA ASP A 292 -5.67 20.82 -9.39
C ASP A 292 -6.52 20.60 -10.65
N ARG A 293 -6.04 21.08 -11.81
CA ARG A 293 -6.79 21.06 -13.07
C ARG A 293 -5.90 20.62 -14.24
N PRO A 294 -5.56 19.32 -14.32
CA PRO A 294 -4.83 18.79 -15.45
C PRO A 294 -5.68 18.88 -16.73
N GLU A 295 -5.04 19.25 -17.84
CA GLU A 295 -5.66 19.17 -19.16
C GLU A 295 -5.40 17.78 -19.76
N PHE A 296 -6.47 17.10 -20.19
CA PHE A 296 -6.40 15.84 -20.91
C PHE A 296 -6.83 16.07 -22.35
N ARG A 297 -5.97 15.71 -23.30
CA ARG A 297 -6.30 15.65 -24.72
C ARG A 297 -6.64 14.21 -25.07
N GLY A 298 -7.94 13.93 -25.20
CA GLY A 298 -8.41 12.62 -25.63
C GLY A 298 -8.12 12.34 -27.10
N SER A 299 -8.17 11.07 -27.47
CA SER A 299 -8.22 10.61 -28.86
C SER A 299 -9.41 9.69 -29.08
N THR A 300 -10.00 9.76 -30.26
CA THR A 300 -11.10 8.88 -30.67
C THR A 300 -10.68 8.01 -31.84
N GLY A 301 -11.27 6.83 -31.97
CA GLY A 301 -11.07 5.96 -33.12
C GLY A 301 -12.16 4.90 -33.22
N VAL A 302 -11.94 3.93 -34.11
CA VAL A 302 -12.80 2.75 -34.27
C VAL A 302 -11.92 1.51 -34.28
N ILE A 303 -12.31 0.46 -33.56
CA ILE A 303 -11.74 -0.88 -33.65
C ILE A 303 -12.59 -1.65 -34.66
N GLU A 304 -12.07 -1.76 -35.88
CA GLU A 304 -12.71 -2.53 -36.94
C GLU A 304 -12.59 -4.05 -36.68
N PRO A 305 -13.41 -4.90 -37.30
CA PRO A 305 -13.25 -6.35 -37.21
C PRO A 305 -11.83 -6.80 -37.57
N GLY A 306 -11.19 -7.59 -36.70
CA GLY A 306 -9.79 -8.02 -36.84
C GLY A 306 -8.75 -7.03 -36.29
N GLU A 307 -9.16 -5.84 -35.86
CA GLU A 307 -8.30 -4.89 -35.17
C GLU A 307 -8.25 -5.13 -33.65
N ALA A 308 -7.25 -4.55 -33.00
CA ALA A 308 -7.07 -4.63 -31.56
C ALA A 308 -6.55 -3.33 -30.97
N LEU A 309 -6.77 -3.13 -29.68
CA LEU A 309 -6.24 -2.03 -28.88
C LEU A 309 -5.45 -2.61 -27.71
N MET A 310 -4.21 -2.16 -27.55
CA MET A 310 -3.27 -2.63 -26.52
C MET A 310 -2.94 -1.52 -25.55
N PHE A 311 -3.01 -1.86 -24.26
CA PHE A 311 -2.58 -1.07 -23.13
C PHE A 311 -1.46 -1.82 -22.41
N TYR A 312 -0.52 -1.07 -21.84
CA TYR A 312 0.65 -1.66 -21.20
C TYR A 312 1.21 -0.71 -20.15
N THR A 313 1.81 -1.27 -19.11
CA THR A 313 2.47 -0.49 -18.05
C THR A 313 3.85 -0.04 -18.52
N ASP A 314 4.38 0.99 -17.87
CA ASP A 314 5.72 1.52 -18.16
C ASP A 314 6.80 0.46 -17.99
N GLY A 315 6.68 -0.46 -17.02
CA GLY A 315 7.61 -1.58 -16.83
C GLY A 315 7.81 -2.48 -18.07
N VAL A 316 6.90 -2.44 -19.05
CA VAL A 316 7.03 -3.18 -20.32
C VAL A 316 8.01 -2.49 -21.28
N VAL A 317 8.09 -1.17 -21.24
CA VAL A 317 8.84 -0.34 -22.21
C VAL A 317 10.01 0.41 -21.58
N GLU A 318 9.98 0.66 -20.28
CA GLU A 318 11.01 1.36 -19.53
C GLU A 318 12.02 0.38 -18.95
N THR A 319 13.30 0.66 -19.19
CA THR A 319 14.41 0.03 -18.49
C THR A 319 15.43 1.10 -18.15
N ARG A 320 16.30 0.84 -17.17
CA ARG A 320 17.34 1.81 -16.75
C ARG A 320 18.27 2.28 -17.87
N THR A 321 18.35 1.53 -18.96
CA THR A 321 19.30 1.72 -20.06
C THR A 321 18.66 2.17 -21.36
N LEU A 322 17.32 2.16 -21.48
CA LEU A 322 16.62 2.50 -22.72
C LEU A 322 15.66 3.68 -22.49
N ASP A 323 15.65 4.58 -23.47
CA ASP A 323 14.65 5.65 -23.55
C ASP A 323 13.27 5.07 -23.90
N LEU A 324 12.22 5.69 -23.37
CA LEU A 324 10.83 5.30 -23.57
C LEU A 324 10.46 5.18 -25.06
N ALA A 325 10.96 6.08 -25.91
CA ALA A 325 10.72 6.02 -27.35
C ALA A 325 11.29 4.74 -28.00
N VAL A 326 12.46 4.29 -27.54
CA VAL A 326 13.09 3.05 -28.01
C VAL A 326 12.34 1.84 -27.48
N GLY A 327 11.91 1.88 -26.22
CA GLY A 327 11.08 0.83 -25.61
C GLY A 327 9.74 0.63 -26.32
N ILE A 328 9.06 1.72 -26.69
CA ILE A 328 7.81 1.68 -27.46
C ILE A 328 8.04 1.04 -28.84
N GLU A 329 9.13 1.37 -29.52
CA GLU A 329 9.43 0.79 -30.84
C GLU A 329 9.80 -0.69 -30.73
N TRP A 330 10.53 -1.08 -29.69
CA TRP A 330 10.78 -2.48 -29.37
C TRP A 330 9.46 -3.24 -29.14
N LEU A 331 8.55 -2.67 -28.32
CA LEU A 331 7.25 -3.28 -28.02
C LEU A 331 6.42 -3.44 -29.29
N ARG A 332 6.43 -2.46 -30.20
CA ARG A 332 5.77 -2.55 -31.51
C ARG A 332 6.22 -3.79 -32.28
N GLY A 333 7.53 -4.03 -32.32
CA GLY A 333 8.12 -5.20 -32.97
C GLY A 333 7.75 -6.52 -32.28
N ALA A 334 7.90 -6.58 -30.96
CA ALA A 334 7.60 -7.77 -30.15
C ALA A 334 6.12 -8.15 -30.21
N ALA A 335 5.22 -7.17 -30.14
CA ALA A 335 3.77 -7.36 -30.22
C ALA A 335 3.33 -7.80 -31.61
N ARG A 336 3.95 -7.29 -32.68
CA ARG A 336 3.69 -7.77 -34.05
C ARG A 336 4.06 -9.25 -34.21
N ILE A 337 5.22 -9.66 -33.68
CA ILE A 337 5.64 -11.07 -33.69
C ILE A 337 4.67 -11.92 -32.86
N ALA A 338 4.26 -11.45 -31.69
CA ALA A 338 3.36 -12.17 -30.81
C ALA A 338 1.98 -12.43 -31.43
N ILE A 339 1.41 -11.43 -32.13
CA ILE A 339 0.11 -11.54 -32.82
C ILE A 339 0.19 -12.43 -34.07
N SER A 340 1.35 -12.53 -34.72
CA SER A 340 1.51 -13.40 -35.90
C SER A 340 1.24 -14.88 -35.60
N GLN A 341 1.27 -15.26 -34.32
CA GLN A 341 0.97 -16.61 -33.83
C GLN A 341 -0.49 -16.77 -33.35
N GLY A 342 -1.33 -15.75 -33.56
CA GLY A 342 -2.68 -15.65 -33.02
C GLY A 342 -2.82 -14.50 -32.02
N MET A 343 -4.06 -14.06 -31.78
CA MET A 343 -4.35 -13.11 -30.70
C MET A 343 -4.31 -13.81 -29.35
N ASP A 344 -4.85 -15.04 -29.28
CA ASP A 344 -4.93 -15.81 -28.04
C ASP A 344 -3.56 -15.99 -27.37
N GLY A 345 -3.44 -15.55 -26.12
CA GLY A 345 -2.21 -15.56 -25.33
C GLY A 345 -1.14 -14.57 -25.81
N ALA A 346 -1.45 -13.62 -26.69
CA ALA A 346 -0.49 -12.62 -27.17
C ALA A 346 0.10 -11.79 -26.03
N PRO A 347 -0.66 -11.32 -25.02
CA PRO A 347 -0.08 -10.58 -23.89
C PRO A 347 1.04 -11.36 -23.18
N ALA A 348 0.83 -12.65 -22.92
CA ALA A 348 1.83 -13.49 -22.27
C ALA A 348 3.07 -13.71 -23.15
N ARG A 349 2.89 -13.85 -24.47
CA ARG A 349 4.01 -13.92 -25.43
C ARG A 349 4.80 -12.62 -25.51
N ILE A 350 4.15 -11.46 -25.35
CA ILE A 350 4.82 -10.17 -25.29
C ILE A 350 5.67 -10.08 -24.02
N LEU A 351 5.08 -10.40 -22.86
CA LEU A 351 5.82 -10.39 -21.60
C LEU A 351 6.99 -11.38 -21.58
N GLY A 352 6.84 -12.57 -22.17
CA GLY A 352 7.93 -13.54 -22.29
C GLY A 352 9.12 -13.07 -23.15
N GLN A 353 8.97 -12.00 -23.92
CA GLN A 353 10.06 -11.36 -24.67
C GLN A 353 10.70 -10.19 -23.91
N THR A 354 10.05 -9.67 -22.87
CA THR A 354 10.61 -8.59 -22.03
C THR A 354 11.67 -9.15 -21.06
N GLU A 355 12.77 -8.44 -20.89
CA GLU A 355 13.74 -8.80 -19.84
C GLU A 355 13.11 -8.57 -18.44
N PRO A 356 13.41 -9.43 -17.45
CA PRO A 356 12.94 -9.20 -16.08
C PRO A 356 13.37 -7.83 -15.56
N GLY A 357 12.39 -6.96 -15.31
CA GLY A 357 12.58 -5.60 -14.83
C GLY A 357 12.51 -5.47 -13.30
N GLU A 358 12.73 -4.26 -12.82
CA GLU A 358 12.49 -3.88 -11.42
C GLU A 358 11.04 -3.44 -11.15
N ASP A 359 10.24 -3.28 -12.20
CA ASP A 359 8.85 -2.86 -12.11
C ASP A 359 7.88 -3.91 -12.61
N ASP A 360 6.63 -3.77 -12.17
CA ASP A 360 5.55 -4.66 -12.58
C ASP A 360 5.22 -4.45 -14.07
N ARG A 361 4.97 -5.55 -14.76
CA ARG A 361 4.76 -5.58 -16.21
C ARG A 361 3.37 -6.11 -16.49
N ALA A 362 2.51 -5.29 -17.07
CA ALA A 362 1.20 -5.73 -17.53
C ALA A 362 0.97 -5.35 -18.99
N VAL A 363 0.32 -6.25 -19.72
CA VAL A 363 -0.17 -6.01 -21.08
C VAL A 363 -1.63 -6.45 -21.13
N LEU A 364 -2.50 -5.60 -21.65
CA LEU A 364 -3.91 -5.86 -21.90
C LEU A 364 -4.18 -5.63 -23.39
N ILE A 365 -4.82 -6.57 -24.05
CA ILE A 365 -5.27 -6.47 -25.44
C ILE A 365 -6.79 -6.66 -25.47
N LEU A 366 -7.50 -5.68 -26.02
CA LEU A 366 -8.91 -5.76 -26.40
C LEU A 366 -8.97 -5.91 -27.91
N HIS A 367 -9.55 -6.98 -28.43
CA HIS A 367 -9.66 -7.18 -29.87
C HIS A 367 -11.07 -7.53 -30.30
N ARG A 368 -11.42 -7.04 -31.49
CA ARG A 368 -12.66 -7.36 -32.17
C ARG A 368 -12.39 -8.49 -33.13
N LEU A 369 -13.11 -9.59 -32.99
CA LEU A 369 -12.98 -10.75 -33.86
C LEU A 369 -13.32 -10.34 -35.31
N PRO A 370 -12.66 -10.95 -36.31
CA PRO A 370 -13.08 -10.79 -37.69
C PRO A 370 -14.48 -11.38 -37.88
N ASP A 371 -15.26 -10.74 -38.77
CA ASP A 371 -16.61 -11.19 -39.15
C ASP A 371 -16.62 -12.57 -39.84
#